data_AF-A0A1Y1Z3I6-F1
#
_entry.id   AF-A0A1Y1Z3I6-F1
#
_cell.length_a   1.000
_cell.length_b   1.000
_cell.length_c   1.000
_cell.angle_alpha   90.00
_cell.angle_beta   90.00
_cell.angle_gamma   90.00
#
_symmetry.space_group_name_H-M   'P 1'
#
loop_
_entity.id
_entity.type
_entity.pdbx_description
1 polymer ?
#
loop_
_entity_poly.entity_id
_entity_poly.type
_entity_poly.pdbx_seq_one_letter_code
_entity_poly.pdbx_strand_id
1 'polypeptide(L)'
;MEEFFEGGMALPKEQPKTGRSWRAGELRNKSFEDLHKLWYVVLKERNMLASQNEEAKRWGITEQFFTNKTRVIKCKKTMARIKSVLNERRIEWEKAQKIVKQNAKDEAPTVTETTGRKSSKNRTKGAKHQ
;
A
#
# COMPACT_ATOMS: atom_id res chain seq x y z
N MET A 1 4.96 -30.86 3.81
CA MET A 1 5.27 -31.32 2.44
C MET A 1 4.00 -31.44 1.59
N GLU A 2 2.85 -31.78 2.18
CA GLU A 2 1.55 -31.87 1.49
C GLU A 2 1.06 -30.55 0.87
N GLU A 3 1.45 -29.39 1.39
CA GLU A 3 1.07 -28.08 0.82
C GLU A 3 1.64 -27.80 -0.60
N PHE A 4 2.55 -28.64 -1.09
CA PHE A 4 3.15 -28.51 -2.43
C PHE A 4 2.49 -29.39 -3.50
N PHE A 5 1.52 -30.22 -3.11
CA PHE A 5 0.91 -31.22 -3.99
C PHE A 5 -0.61 -31.08 -4.00
N GLU A 6 -1.18 -30.78 -5.17
CA GLU A 6 -2.63 -30.74 -5.34
C GLU A 6 -3.17 -32.18 -5.29
N GLY A 7 -4.09 -32.44 -4.35
CA GLY A 7 -4.68 -33.76 -4.16
C GLY A 7 -3.67 -34.86 -3.78
N GLY A 8 -2.52 -34.48 -3.21
CA GLY A 8 -1.45 -35.42 -2.86
C GLY A 8 -0.66 -35.96 -4.06
N MET A 9 -0.87 -35.41 -5.26
CA MET A 9 -0.18 -35.84 -6.49
C MET A 9 0.86 -34.81 -6.93
N ALA A 10 2.01 -35.30 -7.43
CA ALA A 10 3.06 -34.48 -8.04
C ALA A 10 2.57 -33.75 -9.30
N LEU A 11 1.78 -34.46 -10.12
CA LEU A 11 1.17 -33.93 -11.34
C LEU A 11 -0.30 -34.35 -11.38
N PRO A 12 -1.23 -33.44 -11.08
CA PRO A 12 -2.67 -33.72 -11.18
C PRO A 12 -3.05 -34.07 -12.63
N LYS A 13 -3.88 -35.11 -12.79
CA LYS A 13 -4.41 -35.52 -14.10
C LYS A 13 -5.36 -34.50 -14.70
N GLU A 14 -6.11 -33.79 -13.85
CA GLU A 14 -7.02 -32.72 -14.24
C GLU A 14 -6.59 -31.40 -13.64
N GLN A 15 -6.60 -30.35 -14.45
CA GLN A 15 -6.31 -29.00 -13.99
C GLN A 15 -7.56 -28.39 -13.36
N PRO A 16 -7.53 -27.99 -12.07
CA PRO A 16 -8.69 -27.41 -11.43
C PRO A 16 -9.11 -26.11 -12.12
N LYS A 17 -10.42 -25.92 -12.28
CA LYS A 17 -10.97 -24.67 -12.83
C LYS A 17 -10.61 -23.51 -11.91
N THR A 18 -9.75 -22.61 -12.37
CA THR A 18 -9.32 -21.44 -11.60
C THR A 18 -10.08 -20.18 -11.95
N GLY A 19 -10.49 -19.42 -10.93
CA GLY A 19 -11.20 -18.14 -11.08
C GLY A 19 -10.33 -16.99 -11.64
N ARG A 20 -10.83 -15.76 -11.48
CA ARG A 20 -10.16 -14.52 -11.91
C ARG A 20 -9.15 -14.03 -10.85
N SER A 21 -8.09 -13.35 -11.29
CA SER A 21 -7.18 -12.60 -10.39
C SER A 21 -7.87 -11.42 -9.69
N TRP A 22 -7.43 -11.05 -8.48
CA TRP A 22 -7.98 -9.94 -7.68
C TRP A 22 -7.83 -8.58 -8.36
N ARG A 23 -8.85 -7.71 -8.37
CA ARG A 23 -8.75 -6.32 -8.86
C ARG A 23 -8.14 -5.41 -7.81
N ALA A 24 -7.47 -4.34 -8.24
CA ALA A 24 -6.93 -3.34 -7.33
C ALA A 24 -8.03 -2.69 -6.46
N GLY A 25 -9.20 -2.37 -7.04
CA GLY A 25 -10.33 -1.81 -6.29
C GLY A 25 -10.84 -2.73 -5.17
N GLU A 26 -10.87 -4.04 -5.39
CA GLU A 26 -11.25 -5.02 -4.36
C GLU A 26 -10.22 -5.06 -3.22
N LEU A 27 -8.93 -4.93 -3.55
CA LEU A 27 -7.83 -4.97 -2.58
C LEU A 27 -7.70 -3.69 -1.76
N ARG A 28 -8.11 -2.53 -2.30
CA ARG A 28 -8.08 -1.25 -1.56
C ARG A 28 -8.97 -1.28 -0.31
N ASN A 29 -10.05 -2.07 -0.33
CA ASN A 29 -11.00 -2.20 0.77
C ASN A 29 -10.60 -3.26 1.81
N LYS A 30 -9.39 -3.83 1.74
CA LYS A 30 -8.91 -4.87 2.67
C LYS A 30 -7.92 -4.33 3.70
N SER A 31 -7.92 -4.91 4.90
CA SER A 31 -6.96 -4.54 5.93
C SER A 31 -5.52 -4.91 5.52
N PHE A 32 -4.51 -4.35 6.20
CA PHE A 32 -3.11 -4.77 5.98
C PHE A 32 -2.92 -6.26 6.27
N GLU A 33 -3.53 -6.75 7.35
CA GLU A 33 -3.45 -8.15 7.75
C GLU A 33 -4.06 -9.08 6.70
N ASP A 34 -5.21 -8.73 6.12
CA ASP A 34 -5.84 -9.53 5.06
C ASP A 34 -5.00 -9.55 3.79
N LEU A 35 -4.39 -8.41 3.41
CA LEU A 35 -3.48 -8.35 2.26
C LEU A 35 -2.24 -9.20 2.49
N HIS A 36 -1.73 -9.22 3.73
CA HIS A 36 -0.58 -10.03 4.11
C HIS A 36 -0.90 -11.53 4.09
N LYS A 37 -2.05 -11.94 4.65
CA LYS A 37 -2.54 -13.32 4.57
C LYS A 37 -2.74 -13.75 3.11
N LEU A 38 -3.40 -12.91 2.31
CA LEU A 38 -3.62 -13.17 0.89
C LEU A 38 -2.30 -13.30 0.13
N TRP A 39 -1.30 -12.47 0.45
CA TRP A 39 0.04 -12.58 -0.14
C TRP A 39 0.64 -13.97 0.09
N TYR A 40 0.56 -14.51 1.31
CA TYR A 40 1.06 -15.85 1.60
C TYR A 40 0.26 -16.95 0.89
N VAL A 41 -1.07 -16.84 0.82
CA VAL A 41 -1.89 -17.80 0.06
C VAL A 41 -1.44 -17.85 -1.41
N VAL A 42 -1.26 -16.69 -2.05
CA VAL A 42 -0.82 -16.60 -3.44
C VAL A 42 0.63 -17.04 -3.61
N LEU A 43 1.48 -16.82 -2.61
CA LEU A 43 2.87 -17.28 -2.61
C LEU A 43 2.95 -18.81 -2.56
N LYS A 44 2.15 -19.46 -1.70
CA LYS A 44 2.09 -20.93 -1.59
C LYS A 44 1.63 -21.56 -2.90
N GLU A 45 0.55 -21.02 -3.48
CA GLU A 45 0.07 -21.40 -4.81
C GLU A 45 1.18 -21.26 -5.87
N ARG A 46 1.89 -20.13 -5.92
CA ARG A 46 2.97 -19.92 -6.90
C ARG A 46 4.11 -20.93 -6.73
N ASN A 47 4.46 -21.28 -5.49
CA ASN A 47 5.51 -22.25 -5.20
C ASN A 47 5.09 -23.66 -5.62
N MET A 48 3.85 -24.06 -5.31
CA MET A 48 3.26 -25.33 -5.75
C MET A 48 3.27 -25.45 -7.28
N LEU A 49 2.83 -24.41 -8.01
CA LEU A 49 2.85 -24.40 -9.47
C LEU A 49 4.28 -24.51 -10.04
N ALA A 50 5.27 -23.95 -9.35
CA ALA A 50 6.67 -24.07 -9.74
C ALA A 50 7.20 -25.50 -9.55
N SER A 51 6.87 -26.14 -8.43
CA SER A 51 7.19 -27.55 -8.18
C SER A 51 6.58 -28.48 -9.22
N GLN A 52 5.28 -28.33 -9.52
CA GLN A 52 4.61 -29.10 -10.57
C GLN A 52 5.25 -28.89 -11.95
N ASN A 53 5.65 -27.65 -12.28
CA ASN A 53 6.29 -27.36 -13.55
C ASN A 53 7.68 -28.00 -13.66
N GLU A 54 8.40 -28.11 -12.55
CA GLU A 54 9.70 -28.78 -12.52
C GLU A 54 9.57 -30.30 -12.62
N GLU A 55 8.59 -30.90 -11.93
CA GLU A 55 8.27 -32.31 -12.11
C GLU A 55 7.80 -32.61 -13.55
N ALA A 56 6.95 -31.79 -14.16
CA ALA A 56 6.56 -31.99 -15.56
C ALA A 56 7.78 -32.03 -16.50
N LYS A 57 8.74 -31.12 -16.34
CA LYS A 57 9.99 -31.12 -17.11
C LYS A 57 10.82 -32.38 -16.86
N ARG A 58 10.95 -32.79 -15.60
CA ARG A 58 11.72 -33.98 -15.20
C ARG A 58 11.18 -35.24 -15.86
N TRP A 59 9.87 -35.33 -16.03
CA TRP A 59 9.19 -36.44 -16.69
C TRP A 59 9.09 -36.28 -18.22
N GLY A 60 9.69 -35.23 -18.79
CA GLY A 60 9.66 -34.97 -20.24
C GLY A 60 8.28 -34.58 -20.77
N ILE A 61 7.36 -34.17 -19.90
CA ILE A 61 6.01 -33.76 -20.28
C ILE A 61 6.07 -32.38 -20.90
N THR A 62 5.61 -32.27 -22.14
CA THR A 62 5.60 -31.00 -22.85
C THR A 62 4.47 -30.10 -22.38
N GLU A 63 4.64 -28.78 -22.55
CA GLU A 63 3.66 -27.78 -22.10
C GLU A 63 2.27 -27.92 -22.74
N GLN A 64 2.17 -28.62 -23.87
CA GLN A 64 0.88 -28.91 -24.52
C GLN A 64 0.00 -29.83 -23.65
N PHE A 65 0.61 -30.73 -22.87
CA PHE A 65 -0.10 -31.69 -22.02
C PHE A 65 -0.27 -31.19 -20.59
N PHE A 66 0.66 -30.35 -20.11
CA PHE A 66 0.61 -29.80 -18.75
C PHE A 66 1.08 -28.35 -18.74
N THR A 67 0.15 -27.41 -18.51
CA THR A 67 0.49 -25.98 -18.44
C THR A 67 -0.16 -25.27 -17.28
N ASN A 68 0.69 -24.67 -16.45
CA ASN A 68 0.29 -23.82 -15.32
C ASN A 68 0.41 -22.31 -15.64
N LYS A 69 0.76 -21.94 -16.89
CA LYS A 69 1.10 -20.55 -17.26
C LYS A 69 0.02 -19.54 -16.87
N THR A 70 -1.23 -19.85 -17.20
CA THR A 70 -2.36 -18.96 -16.91
C THR A 70 -2.55 -18.75 -15.40
N ARG A 71 -2.39 -19.79 -14.58
CA ARG A 71 -2.48 -19.70 -13.11
C ARG A 71 -1.34 -18.86 -12.54
N VAL A 72 -0.11 -19.10 -13.00
CA VAL A 72 1.08 -18.32 -12.62
C VAL A 72 0.88 -16.84 -12.95
N ILE A 73 0.34 -16.51 -14.13
CA ILE A 73 0.03 -15.12 -14.51
C ILE A 73 -1.02 -14.50 -13.58
N LYS A 74 -2.09 -15.23 -13.23
CA LYS A 74 -3.12 -14.75 -12.30
C LYS A 74 -2.55 -14.47 -10.91
N CYS A 75 -1.65 -15.33 -10.42
CA CYS A 75 -0.95 -15.16 -9.15
C CYS A 75 -0.06 -13.91 -9.17
N LYS A 76 0.79 -13.79 -10.19
CA LYS A 76 1.67 -12.61 -10.38
C LYS A 76 0.88 -11.31 -10.45
N LYS A 77 -0.23 -11.29 -11.19
CA LYS A 77 -1.13 -10.12 -11.27
C LYS A 77 -1.70 -9.73 -9.91
N THR A 78 -2.13 -10.70 -9.12
CA THR A 78 -2.63 -10.47 -7.75
C THR A 78 -1.53 -9.88 -6.87
N MET A 79 -0.33 -10.48 -6.85
CA MET A 79 0.81 -9.99 -6.08
C MET A 79 1.22 -8.56 -6.48
N ALA A 80 1.29 -8.26 -7.77
CA ALA A 80 1.62 -6.92 -8.26
C ALA A 80 0.61 -5.87 -7.79
N ARG A 81 -0.69 -6.20 -7.79
CA ARG A 81 -1.75 -5.30 -7.32
C ARG A 81 -1.70 -5.08 -5.81
N ILE A 82 -1.37 -6.11 -5.03
CA ILE A 82 -1.14 -5.95 -3.58
C ILE A 82 -0.02 -4.93 -3.34
N LYS A 83 1.11 -5.05 -4.04
CA LYS A 83 2.20 -4.06 -3.94
C LYS A 83 1.77 -2.66 -4.34
N SER A 84 1.01 -2.52 -5.43
CA SER A 84 0.48 -1.23 -5.89
C SER A 84 -0.36 -0.56 -4.80
N VAL A 85 -1.33 -1.30 -4.24
CA VAL A 85 -2.22 -0.78 -3.18
C VAL A 85 -1.45 -0.37 -1.93
N LEU A 86 -0.44 -1.16 -1.51
CA LEU A 86 0.39 -0.79 -0.37
C LEU A 86 1.22 0.47 -0.64
N ASN A 87 1.76 0.62 -1.85
CA ASN A 87 2.50 1.83 -2.24
C ASN A 87 1.58 3.06 -2.35
N GLU A 88 0.36 2.90 -2.90
CA GLU A 88 -0.67 3.94 -2.92
C GLU A 88 -0.96 4.43 -1.50
N ARG A 89 -1.21 3.52 -0.55
CA ARG A 89 -1.46 3.86 0.87
C ARG A 89 -0.30 4.63 1.50
N ARG A 90 0.94 4.21 1.24
CA ARG A 90 2.14 4.91 1.73
C ARG A 90 2.21 6.34 1.18
N ILE A 91 2.01 6.50 -0.13
CA ILE A 91 2.04 7.82 -0.78
C ILE A 91 0.97 8.74 -0.21
N GLU A 92 -0.27 8.26 -0.04
CA GLU A 92 -1.36 9.07 0.52
C GLU A 92 -1.12 9.44 1.99
N TRP A 93 -0.56 8.52 2.79
CA TRP A 93 -0.17 8.82 4.17
C TRP A 93 0.93 9.90 4.23
N GLU A 94 1.96 9.82 3.39
CA GLU A 94 3.02 10.83 3.31
C GLU A 94 2.48 12.21 2.91
N LYS A 95 1.53 12.26 1.97
CA LYS A 95 0.84 13.50 1.58
C LYS A 95 0.05 14.07 2.76
N ALA A 96 -0.74 13.25 3.45
CA ALA A 96 -1.52 13.69 4.61
C ALA A 96 -0.64 14.24 5.73
N GLN A 97 0.49 13.57 6.01
CA GLN A 97 1.48 14.03 7.00
C GLN A 97 2.09 15.39 6.64
N LYS A 98 2.36 15.64 5.35
CA LYS A 98 2.85 16.95 4.87
C LYS A 98 1.82 18.05 5.07
N ILE A 99 0.53 17.77 4.78
CA ILE A 99 -0.56 18.72 4.98
C ILE A 99 -0.70 19.08 6.46
N VAL A 100 -0.72 18.10 7.35
CA VAL A 100 -0.80 18.33 8.80
C VAL A 100 0.37 19.19 9.30
N LYS A 101 1.59 18.92 8.83
CA LYS A 101 2.77 19.73 9.19
C LYS A 101 2.71 21.15 8.64
N GLN A 102 2.15 21.35 7.45
CA GLN A 102 1.99 22.68 6.87
C GLN A 102 0.96 23.47 7.66
N ASN A 103 -0.22 22.90 7.91
CA ASN A 103 -1.26 23.53 8.72
C ASN A 103 -0.74 23.90 10.12
N ALA A 104 0.03 23.03 10.78
CA ALA A 104 0.61 23.32 12.09
C ALA A 104 1.65 24.47 12.07
N LYS A 105 2.33 24.70 10.93
CA LYS A 105 3.23 25.85 10.76
C LYS A 105 2.45 27.15 10.52
N ASP A 106 1.37 27.05 9.76
CA ASP A 106 0.50 28.19 9.47
C ASP A 106 -0.30 28.62 10.72
N GLU A 107 -0.56 27.69 11.66
CA GLU A 107 -1.22 27.95 12.96
C GLU A 107 -0.25 28.39 14.09
N ALA A 108 1.07 28.33 13.90
CA ALA A 108 2.04 28.84 14.88
C ALA A 108 2.14 30.38 14.80
N PRO A 109 1.92 31.12 15.90
CA PRO A 109 1.36 32.47 15.87
C PRO A 109 2.32 33.58 15.44
N THR A 110 1.92 34.35 14.42
CA THR A 110 2.19 35.79 14.31
C THR A 110 1.28 36.55 15.29
N VAL A 111 1.64 36.60 16.57
CA VAL A 111 1.05 37.56 17.52
C VAL A 111 2.17 38.31 18.22
N THR A 112 2.83 39.21 17.50
CA THR A 112 3.49 40.38 18.09
C THR A 112 3.35 41.56 17.14
N GLU A 113 2.91 42.69 17.69
CA GLU A 113 2.65 44.01 17.07
C GLU A 113 1.23 44.16 16.51
N THR A 114 0.28 44.87 17.15
CA THR A 114 0.36 46.31 17.45
C THR A 114 -0.83 46.75 18.32
N THR A 115 -0.60 47.23 19.54
CA THR A 115 -1.46 48.17 20.32
C THR A 115 -0.63 48.62 21.54
N GLY A 116 -0.26 49.87 21.80
CA GLY A 116 -0.51 51.16 21.18
C GLY A 116 0.28 52.27 21.90
N ARG A 117 0.61 53.32 21.13
CA ARG A 117 0.71 54.74 21.50
C ARG A 117 1.53 55.14 22.74
N LYS A 118 2.78 55.56 22.51
CA LYS A 118 3.55 56.40 23.46
C LYS A 118 2.79 57.70 23.72
N SER A 119 2.40 57.92 24.98
CA SER A 119 1.84 59.18 25.46
C SER A 119 2.89 60.30 25.40
N SER A 120 2.64 61.31 24.57
CA SER A 120 3.40 62.56 24.55
C SER A 120 3.14 63.35 25.85
N LYS A 121 4.19 63.61 26.63
CA LYS A 121 4.16 64.59 27.73
C LYS A 121 4.30 65.99 27.12
N ASN A 122 3.18 66.70 26.98
CA ASN A 122 3.20 68.17 26.91
C ASN A 122 2.57 68.72 28.19
N ARG A 123 3.42 69.17 29.12
CA ARG A 123 3.02 69.92 30.31
C ARG A 123 2.83 71.38 29.92
N THR A 124 1.60 71.83 29.96
CA THR A 124 1.14 73.19 29.67
C THR A 124 1.70 74.23 30.65
N LYS A 125 1.79 75.44 30.12
CA LYS A 125 2.37 76.67 30.66
C LYS A 125 1.76 77.09 32.01
N GLY A 126 2.63 77.47 32.96
CA GLY A 126 2.28 78.38 34.04
C GLY A 126 2.62 79.81 33.62
N ALA A 127 1.60 80.62 33.37
CA ALA A 127 1.70 82.07 33.28
C ALA A 127 1.64 82.68 34.69
N LYS A 128 2.41 83.74 34.94
CA LYS A 128 2.16 84.90 35.83
C LYS A 128 3.45 85.77 35.84
N HIS A 129 3.38 86.99 35.30
CA HIS A 129 3.30 88.27 36.05
C HIS A 129 4.54 88.44 36.96
N GLN A 130 5.49 89.33 36.69
CA GLN A 130 5.43 90.79 36.54
C GLN A 130 6.67 91.29 35.79
#